data_AF-A0A0H3WHX3-F1
#
_entry.id   AF-A0A0H3WHX3-F1
#
_cell.length_a   1.000
_cell.length_b   1.000
_cell.length_c   1.000
_cell.angle_alpha   90.00
_cell.angle_beta   90.00
_cell.angle_gamma   90.00
#
_symmetry.space_group_name_H-M   'P 1'
#
loop_
_entity.id
_entity.type
_entity.pdbx_description
1 polymer ?
#
loop_
_entity_poly.entity_id
_entity_poly.type
_entity_poly.pdbx_seq_one_letter_code
_entity_poly.pdbx_strand_id
1 'polypeptide(L)'
;MLMLLMMILTNNKVFMETLYYYLMFNFQLMSPFGVPVPGPAPETKDIKNLYESIMNNYINILNKYTININKDNINKLKFLDNYTEEEKGYYLSGLFEGDGNIYTRCFSITFSLEDVLLANYLCTYFKIGHITAKYNSPPASAPRAGRTNKELTAVKWNIMKKKEQEVFMNYINGKLLTYKRYDQYFKYNFNNRLNIKLLKPKEFDLTLNPWLTGFNDADGYFYTGFQKHKNSQWLKFHLELSQKDSYILVRPAPAGRTPKEMLLKNILNLVVF
;
A
#
# COMPACT_ATOMS: atom_id res chain seq x y z
N MET A 1 -6.62 9.91 -8.38
CA MET A 1 -5.96 9.57 -7.09
C MET A 1 -6.82 9.96 -5.88
N LEU A 2 -7.24 11.23 -5.73
CA LEU A 2 -8.10 11.68 -4.62
C LEU A 2 -9.51 11.05 -4.62
N MET A 3 -10.15 10.95 -5.79
CA MET A 3 -11.45 10.26 -5.97
C MET A 3 -11.36 8.76 -5.68
N LEU A 4 -10.29 8.11 -6.15
CA LEU A 4 -10.04 6.67 -5.99
C LEU A 4 -10.04 6.26 -4.51
N LEU A 5 -9.38 7.06 -3.67
CA LEU A 5 -9.26 6.82 -2.24
C LEU A 5 -10.57 7.09 -1.48
N MET A 6 -11.28 8.15 -1.87
CA MET A 6 -12.59 8.52 -1.32
C MET A 6 -13.67 7.47 -1.58
N MET A 7 -13.60 6.82 -2.74
CA MET A 7 -14.55 5.81 -3.18
C MET A 7 -14.27 4.43 -2.55
N ILE A 8 -13.00 4.11 -2.25
CA ILE A 8 -12.61 2.93 -1.45
C ILE A 8 -13.06 3.06 0.00
N LEU A 9 -12.94 4.24 0.61
CA LEU A 9 -13.23 4.46 2.03
C LEU A 9 -14.73 4.53 2.37
N THR A 10 -15.59 4.92 1.43
CA THR A 10 -17.00 5.18 1.73
C THR A 10 -17.91 3.98 1.52
N ASN A 11 -17.57 3.05 0.62
CA ASN A 11 -18.41 1.90 0.23
C ASN A 11 -19.92 2.28 0.08
N ASN A 12 -20.20 3.52 -0.32
CA ASN A 12 -21.52 4.13 -0.24
C ASN A 12 -22.04 4.43 -1.64
N LYS A 13 -22.96 3.58 -2.10
CA LYS A 13 -23.58 3.66 -3.43
C LYS A 13 -24.19 5.04 -3.73
N VAL A 14 -24.69 5.73 -2.70
CA VAL A 14 -25.28 7.07 -2.82
C VAL A 14 -24.23 8.14 -3.11
N PHE A 15 -23.03 8.04 -2.51
CA PHE A 15 -21.93 8.99 -2.75
C PHE A 15 -21.42 8.89 -4.20
N MET A 16 -21.36 7.66 -4.72
CA MET A 16 -20.95 7.36 -6.09
C MET A 16 -21.93 7.92 -7.13
N GLU A 17 -23.24 7.74 -6.92
CA GLU A 17 -24.27 8.30 -7.79
C GLU A 17 -24.28 9.83 -7.74
N THR A 18 -24.11 10.42 -6.56
CA THR A 18 -24.07 11.87 -6.37
C THR A 18 -22.87 12.52 -7.07
N LEU A 19 -21.68 11.90 -6.98
CA LEU A 19 -20.47 12.37 -7.66
C LEU A 19 -20.58 12.27 -9.19
N TYR A 20 -21.22 11.22 -9.70
CA TYR A 20 -21.53 11.05 -11.13
C TYR A 20 -22.42 12.19 -11.65
N TYR A 21 -23.49 12.54 -10.93
CA TYR A 21 -24.34 13.68 -11.30
C TYR A 21 -23.62 15.03 -11.18
N TYR A 22 -22.78 15.21 -10.16
CA TYR A 22 -22.03 16.46 -9.96
C TYR A 22 -20.99 16.71 -11.06
N LEU A 23 -20.31 15.66 -11.54
CA LEU A 23 -19.35 15.78 -12.64
C LEU A 23 -20.04 16.00 -14.00
N MET A 24 -21.19 15.36 -14.25
CA MET A 24 -22.01 15.65 -15.43
C MET A 24 -22.51 17.10 -15.46
N PHE A 25 -22.95 17.63 -14.31
CA PHE A 25 -23.48 18.99 -14.20
C PHE A 25 -22.41 20.07 -14.41
N ASN A 26 -21.19 19.87 -13.90
CA ASN A 26 -20.09 20.81 -14.09
C ASN A 26 -19.60 20.87 -15.56
N PHE A 27 -19.72 19.78 -16.33
CA PHE A 27 -19.35 19.80 -17.76
C PHE A 27 -20.38 20.50 -18.64
N GLN A 28 -21.68 20.45 -18.32
CA GLN A 28 -22.67 21.29 -19.00
C GLN A 28 -22.40 22.79 -18.79
N LEU A 29 -21.78 23.17 -17.68
CA LEU A 29 -21.40 24.55 -17.34
C LEU A 29 -20.02 24.99 -17.86
N MET A 30 -19.15 24.09 -18.35
CA MET A 30 -17.87 24.45 -18.97
C MET A 30 -17.98 24.77 -20.48
N SER A 31 -19.19 24.72 -21.06
CA SER A 31 -19.50 25.18 -22.41
C SER A 31 -20.07 26.63 -22.50
N PRO A 32 -19.49 27.65 -21.81
CA PRO A 32 -19.69 29.01 -22.30
C PRO A 32 -18.42 29.89 -22.42
N PHE A 33 -17.22 29.43 -22.07
CA PHE A 33 -16.02 30.27 -22.21
C PHE A 33 -14.95 29.62 -23.08
N GLY A 34 -14.88 30.13 -24.31
CA GLY A 34 -14.11 29.57 -25.41
C GLY A 34 -12.59 29.73 -25.32
N VAL A 35 -11.92 28.70 -25.78
CA VAL A 35 -10.68 28.82 -26.56
C VAL A 35 -10.88 27.91 -27.78
N PRO A 36 -10.78 28.42 -29.03
CA PRO A 36 -10.99 27.59 -30.20
C PRO A 36 -9.79 26.66 -30.39
N VAL A 37 -10.00 25.36 -30.20
CA VAL A 37 -9.04 24.33 -30.59
C VAL A 37 -9.27 24.04 -32.08
N PRO A 38 -8.25 24.07 -32.96
CA PRO A 38 -8.44 23.79 -34.38
C PRO A 38 -8.63 22.28 -34.58
N GLY A 39 -9.86 21.90 -34.92
CA GLY A 39 -10.27 20.53 -35.23
C GLY A 39 -11.77 20.36 -35.01
N PRO A 40 -12.46 19.42 -35.68
CA PRO A 40 -13.84 19.11 -35.36
C PRO A 40 -13.92 18.70 -33.88
N ALA A 41 -14.83 19.33 -33.13
CA ALA A 41 -15.07 18.97 -31.74
C ALA A 41 -15.39 17.46 -31.69
N PRO A 42 -14.74 16.68 -30.79
CA PRO A 42 -15.08 15.28 -30.66
C PRO A 42 -16.57 15.14 -30.36
N GLU A 43 -17.25 14.25 -31.08
CA GLU A 43 -18.69 14.07 -30.93
C GLU A 43 -19.00 13.66 -29.49
N THR A 44 -20.08 14.20 -28.92
CA THR A 44 -20.50 13.97 -27.53
C THR A 44 -20.66 12.49 -27.18
N LYS A 45 -20.91 11.65 -28.18
CA LYS A 45 -20.97 10.18 -28.10
C LYS A 45 -19.61 9.55 -27.80
N ASP A 46 -18.52 10.07 -28.36
CA ASP A 46 -17.16 9.54 -28.16
C ASP A 46 -16.64 9.85 -26.76
N ILE A 47 -16.96 11.05 -26.25
CA ILE A 47 -16.63 11.44 -24.88
C ILE A 47 -17.39 10.55 -23.88
N LYS A 48 -18.69 10.31 -24.10
CA LYS A 48 -19.49 9.42 -23.25
C LYS A 48 -18.95 7.99 -23.22
N ASN A 49 -18.62 7.43 -24.39
CA ASN A 49 -18.04 6.09 -24.50
C ASN A 49 -16.68 5.97 -23.77
N LEU A 50 -15.84 7.01 -23.87
CA LEU A 50 -14.57 7.09 -23.15
C LEU A 50 -14.79 7.09 -21.63
N TYR A 51 -15.74 7.87 -21.13
CA TYR A 51 -16.08 7.89 -19.71
C TYR A 51 -16.64 6.55 -19.23
N GLU A 52 -17.55 5.93 -19.98
CA GLU A 52 -18.09 4.62 -19.64
C GLU A 52 -16.98 3.55 -19.59
N SER A 53 -16.02 3.60 -20.52
CA SER A 53 -14.85 2.72 -20.51
C SER A 53 -13.98 2.92 -19.26
N ILE A 54 -13.68 4.18 -18.91
CA ILE A 54 -12.91 4.53 -17.71
C ILE A 54 -13.64 4.07 -16.45
N MET A 55 -14.95 4.32 -16.36
CA MET A 55 -15.78 3.95 -15.20
C MET A 55 -15.94 2.43 -15.08
N ASN A 56 -16.10 1.71 -16.17
CA ASN A 56 -16.18 0.25 -16.17
C ASN A 56 -14.84 -0.38 -15.77
N ASN A 57 -13.72 0.14 -16.29
CA ASN A 57 -12.39 -0.29 -15.86
C ASN A 57 -12.20 -0.04 -14.35
N TYR A 58 -12.66 1.11 -13.88
CA TYR A 58 -12.65 1.46 -12.45
C TYR A 58 -13.50 0.53 -11.59
N ILE A 59 -14.75 0.24 -11.99
CA ILE A 59 -15.64 -0.70 -11.29
C ILE A 59 -15.04 -2.10 -11.27
N ASN A 60 -14.39 -2.52 -12.36
CA ASN A 60 -13.71 -3.82 -12.43
C ASN A 60 -12.50 -3.88 -11.49
N ILE A 61 -11.69 -2.82 -11.45
CA ILE A 61 -10.56 -2.69 -10.51
C ILE A 61 -11.09 -2.71 -9.07
N LEU A 62 -12.12 -1.93 -8.76
CA LEU A 62 -12.77 -1.99 -7.46
C LEU A 62 -13.23 -3.41 -7.17
N ASN A 63 -14.18 -3.98 -7.91
CA ASN A 63 -14.71 -5.32 -7.64
C ASN A 63 -13.63 -6.41 -7.48
N LYS A 64 -12.48 -6.28 -8.15
CA LYS A 64 -11.33 -7.16 -7.99
C LYS A 64 -10.61 -6.99 -6.64
N TYR A 65 -10.38 -5.74 -6.21
CA TYR A 65 -9.61 -5.41 -5.01
C TYR A 65 -10.46 -5.06 -3.79
N THR A 66 -11.77 -4.81 -3.93
CA THR A 66 -12.68 -4.60 -2.80
C THR A 66 -12.81 -5.93 -2.08
N ILE A 67 -12.39 -5.95 -0.82
CA ILE A 67 -12.76 -7.01 0.09
C ILE A 67 -14.28 -6.91 0.24
N ASN A 68 -15.01 -7.89 -0.30
CA ASN A 68 -16.44 -8.00 -0.05
C ASN A 68 -16.58 -8.37 1.43
N ILE A 69 -16.72 -7.36 2.29
CA ILE A 69 -16.93 -7.53 3.73
C ILE A 69 -18.37 -8.02 3.89
N ASN A 70 -18.62 -9.25 3.48
CA ASN A 70 -19.78 -9.97 3.93
C ASN A 70 -19.56 -10.23 5.43
N LYS A 71 -20.35 -9.56 6.29
CA LYS A 71 -20.26 -9.66 7.74
C LYS A 71 -20.28 -11.11 8.25
N ASP A 72 -20.87 -12.01 7.48
CA ASP A 72 -21.01 -13.42 7.84
C ASP A 72 -19.76 -14.26 7.51
N ASN A 73 -18.78 -13.70 6.80
CA ASN A 73 -17.56 -14.38 6.34
C ASN A 73 -16.25 -13.62 6.68
N ILE A 74 -16.28 -12.73 7.68
CA ILE A 74 -15.10 -11.97 8.16
C ILE A 74 -13.90 -12.89 8.49
N ASN A 75 -14.15 -14.18 8.76
CA ASN A 75 -13.15 -15.12 9.28
C ASN A 75 -12.31 -15.87 8.24
N LYS A 76 -12.32 -15.50 6.95
CA LYS A 76 -11.36 -16.06 5.99
C LYS A 76 -10.76 -14.96 5.13
N LEU A 77 -9.67 -14.35 5.62
CA LEU A 77 -8.77 -13.58 4.78
C LEU A 77 -8.43 -14.45 3.55
N LYS A 78 -8.87 -14.04 2.37
CA LYS A 78 -8.70 -14.78 1.10
C LYS A 78 -8.48 -13.83 -0.08
N PHE A 79 -8.09 -12.59 0.18
CA PHE A 79 -8.00 -11.56 -0.86
C PHE A 79 -6.98 -11.90 -1.94
N LEU A 80 -5.92 -12.66 -1.62
CA LEU A 80 -4.95 -13.11 -2.64
C LEU A 80 -5.53 -14.11 -3.63
N ASP A 81 -6.67 -14.75 -3.33
CA ASP A 81 -7.36 -15.64 -4.30
C ASP A 81 -7.82 -14.86 -5.54
N ASN A 82 -8.03 -13.55 -5.42
CA ASN A 82 -8.42 -12.67 -6.52
C ASN A 82 -7.22 -12.14 -7.32
N TYR A 83 -6.00 -12.43 -6.88
CA TYR A 83 -4.76 -11.93 -7.51
C TYR A 83 -4.19 -12.99 -8.45
N THR A 84 -3.68 -12.56 -9.58
CA THR A 84 -2.77 -13.37 -10.40
C THR A 84 -1.47 -13.65 -9.63
N GLU A 85 -0.68 -14.64 -10.06
CA GLU A 85 0.63 -14.92 -9.44
C GLU A 85 1.58 -13.71 -9.49
N GLU A 86 1.51 -12.92 -10.56
CA GLU A 86 2.28 -11.69 -10.67
C GLU A 86 1.85 -10.64 -9.64
N GLU A 87 0.55 -10.44 -9.49
CA GLU A 87 -0.04 -9.51 -8.51
C GLU A 87 0.28 -9.92 -7.07
N LYS A 88 0.25 -11.22 -6.75
CA LYS A 88 0.70 -11.72 -5.44
C LYS A 88 2.15 -11.31 -5.16
N GLY A 89 3.00 -11.38 -6.18
CA GLY A 89 4.39 -10.92 -6.09
C GLY A 89 4.51 -9.43 -5.80
N TYR A 90 3.70 -8.59 -6.43
CA TYR A 90 3.70 -7.14 -6.19
C TYR A 90 3.24 -6.81 -4.77
N TYR A 91 2.13 -7.40 -4.32
CA TYR A 91 1.65 -7.25 -2.95
C TYR A 91 2.71 -7.66 -1.92
N LEU A 92 3.26 -8.86 -2.08
CA LEU A 92 4.27 -9.38 -1.15
C LEU A 92 5.54 -8.51 -1.15
N SER A 93 5.92 -7.96 -2.32
CA SER A 93 7.04 -7.04 -2.43
C SER A 93 6.79 -5.75 -1.66
N GLY A 94 5.63 -5.11 -1.84
CA GLY A 94 5.27 -3.89 -1.10
C GLY A 94 5.30 -4.09 0.41
N LEU A 95 4.67 -5.17 0.89
CA LEU A 95 4.66 -5.54 2.31
C LEU A 95 6.09 -5.78 2.85
N PHE A 96 6.92 -6.47 2.08
CA PHE A 96 8.30 -6.76 2.46
C PHE A 96 9.22 -5.52 2.43
N GLU A 97 8.96 -4.55 1.56
CA GLU A 97 9.75 -3.33 1.51
C GLU A 97 9.52 -2.45 2.74
N GLY A 98 8.26 -2.31 3.17
CA GLY A 98 7.89 -1.65 4.43
C GLY A 98 8.44 -2.39 5.65
N ASP A 99 7.81 -3.52 6.01
CA ASP A 99 8.03 -4.21 7.29
C ASP A 99 9.02 -5.38 7.24
N GLY A 100 9.46 -5.76 6.04
CA GLY A 100 10.39 -6.86 5.87
C GLY A 100 11.78 -6.58 6.40
N ASN A 101 12.59 -7.63 6.52
CA ASN A 101 14.00 -7.56 6.81
C ASN A 101 14.73 -8.81 6.35
N ILE A 102 15.95 -8.63 5.85
CA ILE A 102 16.87 -9.72 5.53
C ILE A 102 18.00 -9.72 6.56
N TYR A 103 18.25 -10.89 7.14
CA TYR A 103 19.38 -11.19 8.02
C TYR A 103 20.19 -12.33 7.42
N THR A 104 21.37 -12.62 7.97
CA THR A 104 22.34 -13.64 7.50
C THR A 104 21.71 -14.98 7.06
N ARG A 105 20.62 -15.43 7.69
CA ARG A 105 19.98 -16.72 7.39
C ARG A 105 18.46 -16.66 7.23
N CYS A 106 17.85 -15.48 7.28
CA CYS A 106 16.40 -15.36 7.41
C CYS A 106 15.88 -14.15 6.65
N PHE A 107 14.79 -14.35 5.91
CA PHE A 107 13.89 -13.26 5.53
C PHE A 107 12.76 -13.22 6.52
N SER A 108 12.34 -12.03 6.91
CA SER A 108 11.26 -11.92 7.87
C SER A 108 10.42 -10.68 7.72
N ILE A 109 9.14 -10.78 8.06
CA ILE A 109 8.21 -9.66 8.21
C ILE A 109 7.71 -9.69 9.66
N THR A 110 7.73 -8.54 10.34
CA THR A 110 7.21 -8.43 11.70
C THR A 110 5.84 -7.78 11.64
N PHE A 111 4.85 -8.39 12.27
CA PHE A 111 3.48 -7.90 12.33
C PHE A 111 3.14 -7.47 13.74
N SER A 112 2.29 -6.46 13.87
CA SER A 112 1.63 -6.07 15.11
C SER A 112 0.76 -7.22 15.66
N LEU A 113 0.22 -7.07 16.87
CA LEU A 113 -0.72 -8.08 17.40
C LEU A 113 -2.06 -8.04 16.68
N GLU A 114 -2.43 -6.86 16.19
CA GLU A 114 -3.63 -6.59 15.41
C GLU A 114 -3.58 -7.34 14.07
N ASP A 115 -2.39 -7.56 13.52
CA ASP A 115 -2.17 -8.19 12.21
C ASP A 115 -1.78 -9.67 12.27
N VAL A 116 -1.98 -10.34 13.41
CA VAL A 116 -1.65 -11.77 13.58
C VAL A 116 -2.41 -12.66 12.60
N LEU A 117 -3.66 -12.32 12.28
CA LEU A 117 -4.45 -13.07 11.30
C LEU A 117 -3.86 -12.95 9.89
N LEU A 118 -3.39 -11.75 9.50
CA LEU A 118 -2.70 -11.53 8.24
C LEU A 118 -1.39 -12.32 8.18
N ALA A 119 -0.59 -12.28 9.25
CA ALA A 119 0.65 -13.05 9.34
C ALA A 119 0.42 -14.56 9.12
N ASN A 120 -0.55 -15.15 9.84
CA ASN A 120 -0.90 -16.57 9.70
C ASN A 120 -1.47 -16.90 8.32
N TYR A 121 -2.31 -16.01 7.78
CA TYR A 121 -2.84 -16.17 6.43
C TYR A 121 -1.72 -16.23 5.40
N LEU A 122 -0.81 -15.25 5.37
CA LEU A 122 0.28 -15.19 4.39
C LEU A 122 1.22 -16.40 4.52
N CYS A 123 1.60 -16.77 5.75
CA CYS A 123 2.44 -17.94 6.01
C CYS A 123 1.79 -19.23 5.48
N THR A 124 0.50 -19.40 5.70
CA THR A 124 -0.26 -20.58 5.23
C THR A 124 -0.48 -20.55 3.73
N TYR A 125 -0.81 -19.38 3.19
CA TYR A 125 -1.15 -19.17 1.78
C TYR A 125 0.03 -19.52 0.86
N PHE A 126 1.18 -18.91 1.13
CA PHE A 126 2.39 -19.13 0.35
C PHE A 126 3.08 -20.45 0.70
N LYS A 127 2.69 -21.11 1.80
CA LYS A 127 3.29 -22.36 2.29
C LYS A 127 4.82 -22.25 2.49
N ILE A 128 5.26 -21.11 2.99
CA ILE A 128 6.68 -20.82 3.26
C ILE A 128 6.85 -20.26 4.66
N GLY A 129 7.98 -20.57 5.30
CA GLY A 129 8.31 -20.05 6.62
C GLY A 129 7.43 -20.57 7.76
N HIS A 130 7.52 -19.87 8.89
CA HIS A 130 6.75 -20.14 10.10
C HIS A 130 6.60 -18.86 10.94
N ILE A 131 5.58 -18.82 11.80
CA ILE A 131 5.33 -17.69 12.71
C ILE A 131 6.03 -17.93 14.05
N THR A 132 6.68 -16.90 14.58
CA THR A 132 7.26 -16.89 15.93
C THR A 132 6.78 -15.69 16.72
N ALA A 133 6.61 -15.86 18.04
CA ALA A 133 6.30 -14.79 18.96
C ALA A 133 7.49 -13.82 19.17
N LYS A 134 7.20 -12.53 19.25
CA LYS A 134 8.16 -11.48 19.64
C LYS A 134 7.69 -10.83 20.93
N TYR A 135 8.52 -10.91 21.97
CA TYR A 135 8.22 -10.37 23.28
C TYR A 135 8.94 -9.04 23.51
N ASN A 136 8.39 -8.21 24.40
CA ASN A 136 9.11 -7.07 24.92
C ASN A 136 10.49 -7.51 25.46
N SER A 137 11.50 -6.67 25.25
CA SER A 137 12.80 -6.85 25.88
C SER A 137 12.90 -5.82 27.00
N PRO A 138 13.21 -6.24 28.24
CA PRO A 138 13.42 -5.28 29.31
C PRO A 138 14.59 -4.35 28.93
N PRO A 139 14.56 -3.08 29.38
CA PRO A 139 15.65 -2.14 29.14
C PRO A 139 17.01 -2.74 29.54
N ALA A 140 18.08 -2.41 28.80
CA ALA A 140 19.42 -2.88 29.13
C ALA A 140 19.88 -2.46 30.54
N SER A 141 19.28 -1.41 31.10
CA SER A 141 19.50 -0.88 32.45
C SER A 141 18.62 -1.52 33.54
N ALA A 142 17.71 -2.43 33.20
CA ALA A 142 16.78 -3.02 34.17
C ALA A 142 17.53 -3.95 35.16
N PRO A 143 17.25 -3.89 36.47
CA PRO A 143 17.87 -4.76 37.48
C PRO A 143 17.67 -6.24 37.17
N ARG A 144 18.71 -7.06 37.34
CA ARG A 144 18.73 -8.50 37.01
C ARG A 144 17.65 -9.32 37.72
N ALA A 145 17.21 -8.86 38.90
CA ALA A 145 16.18 -9.48 39.73
C ALA A 145 14.74 -9.03 39.41
N GLY A 146 14.56 -8.10 38.47
CA GLY A 146 13.25 -7.54 38.07
C GLY A 146 12.92 -7.73 36.59
N ARG A 147 13.39 -8.83 35.96
CA ARG A 147 12.94 -9.23 34.60
C ARG A 147 11.49 -9.69 34.65
N THR A 148 10.59 -8.77 34.93
CA THR A 148 9.16 -9.03 35.09
C THR A 148 8.47 -8.99 33.73
N ASN A 149 7.75 -10.09 33.47
CA ASN A 149 6.74 -10.33 32.43
C ASN A 149 7.15 -10.04 30.98
N LYS A 150 7.54 -11.13 30.29
CA LYS A 150 7.60 -11.17 28.83
C LYS A 150 6.18 -11.04 28.28
N GLU A 151 5.85 -9.87 27.77
CA GLU A 151 4.59 -9.61 27.08
C GLU A 151 4.79 -9.79 25.59
N LEU A 152 3.87 -10.50 24.95
CA LEU A 152 3.86 -10.61 23.50
C LEU A 152 3.60 -9.22 22.94
N THR A 153 4.43 -8.77 22.01
CA THR A 153 4.36 -7.42 21.41
C THR A 153 4.10 -7.45 19.92
N ALA A 154 4.41 -8.58 19.28
CA ALA A 154 4.32 -8.76 17.84
C ALA A 154 4.46 -10.24 17.50
N VAL A 155 4.15 -10.59 16.26
CA VAL A 155 4.54 -11.88 15.66
C VAL A 155 5.47 -11.65 14.49
N LYS A 156 6.26 -12.66 14.16
CA LYS A 156 7.24 -12.57 13.07
C LYS A 156 7.10 -13.76 12.15
N TRP A 157 6.86 -13.50 10.87
CA TRP A 157 6.93 -14.51 9.83
C TRP A 157 8.38 -14.69 9.41
N ASN A 158 8.97 -15.85 9.66
CA ASN A 158 10.36 -16.15 9.36
C ASN A 158 10.48 -17.20 8.24
N ILE A 159 11.28 -16.88 7.23
CA ILE A 159 11.55 -17.75 6.08
C ILE A 159 13.04 -18.10 6.10
N MET A 160 13.34 -19.30 6.59
CA MET A 160 14.71 -19.74 6.89
C MET A 160 15.21 -20.83 5.95
N LYS A 161 14.32 -21.70 5.45
CA LYS A 161 14.74 -22.81 4.58
C LYS A 161 15.09 -22.27 3.20
N LYS A 162 16.19 -22.76 2.62
CA LYS A 162 16.69 -22.33 1.30
C LYS A 162 15.59 -22.40 0.22
N LYS A 163 14.88 -23.53 0.11
CA LYS A 163 13.79 -23.70 -0.89
C LYS A 163 12.66 -22.68 -0.71
N GLU A 164 12.29 -22.38 0.53
CA GLU A 164 11.25 -21.39 0.85
C GLU A 164 11.72 -19.97 0.53
N GLN A 165 13.01 -19.68 0.75
CA GLN A 165 13.63 -18.41 0.37
C GLN A 165 13.70 -18.25 -1.16
N GLU A 166 13.97 -19.32 -1.90
CA GLU A 166 13.93 -19.32 -3.38
C GLU A 166 12.52 -18.97 -3.88
N VAL A 167 11.49 -19.61 -3.32
CA VAL A 167 10.08 -19.29 -3.63
C VAL A 167 9.77 -17.82 -3.32
N PHE A 168 10.15 -17.33 -2.13
CA PHE A 168 9.94 -15.93 -1.76
C PHE A 168 10.63 -14.97 -2.72
N MET A 169 11.89 -15.23 -3.06
CA MET A 169 12.65 -14.39 -4.00
C MET A 169 12.03 -14.38 -5.39
N ASN A 170 11.53 -15.52 -5.87
CA ASN A 170 10.88 -15.59 -7.19
C ASN A 170 9.61 -14.73 -7.26
N TYR A 171 8.85 -14.63 -6.17
CA TYR A 171 7.70 -13.73 -6.11
C TYR A 171 8.10 -12.26 -6.25
N ILE A 172 9.11 -11.82 -5.48
CA ILE A 172 9.47 -10.39 -5.38
C ILE A 172 10.47 -9.92 -6.44
N ASN A 173 11.15 -10.84 -7.15
CA ASN A 173 12.19 -10.47 -8.11
C ASN A 173 11.62 -9.59 -9.22
N GLY A 174 12.26 -8.44 -9.46
CA GLY A 174 11.81 -7.42 -10.40
C GLY A 174 10.64 -6.56 -9.93
N LYS A 175 10.23 -6.65 -8.66
CA LYS A 175 9.09 -5.92 -8.08
C LYS A 175 9.47 -5.04 -6.88
N LEU A 176 10.76 -4.84 -6.65
CA LEU A 176 11.26 -3.92 -5.63
C LEU A 176 11.31 -2.49 -6.20
N LEU A 177 10.89 -1.51 -5.42
CA LEU A 177 11.08 -0.07 -5.69
C LEU A 177 12.32 0.48 -5.00
N THR A 178 12.79 -0.18 -3.95
CA THR A 178 13.79 0.35 -3.02
C THR A 178 15.06 -0.47 -2.97
N TYR A 179 16.17 0.20 -2.71
CA TYR A 179 17.46 -0.46 -2.55
C TYR A 179 17.63 -1.13 -1.18
N LYS A 180 16.86 -0.78 -0.15
CA LYS A 180 17.04 -1.30 1.21
C LYS A 180 17.05 -2.83 1.27
N ARG A 181 16.08 -3.50 0.65
CA ARG A 181 16.01 -4.98 0.62
C ARG A 181 16.98 -5.59 -0.37
N TYR A 182 17.16 -4.94 -1.51
CA TYR A 182 18.16 -5.32 -2.50
C TYR A 182 19.56 -5.36 -1.88
N ASP A 183 20.00 -4.31 -1.21
CA ASP A 183 21.32 -4.21 -0.59
C ASP A 183 21.50 -5.23 0.53
N GLN A 184 20.47 -5.46 1.35
CA GLN A 184 20.54 -6.50 2.38
C GLN A 184 20.70 -7.91 1.78
N TYR A 185 20.07 -8.19 0.64
CA TYR A 185 20.19 -9.47 -0.06
C TYR A 185 21.65 -9.76 -0.44
N PHE A 186 22.36 -8.78 -1.00
CA PHE A 186 23.78 -8.92 -1.35
C PHE A 186 24.70 -8.87 -0.12
N LYS A 187 24.42 -7.98 0.84
CA LYS A 187 25.16 -7.87 2.10
C LYS A 187 25.26 -9.21 2.82
N TYR A 188 24.18 -9.99 2.81
CA TYR A 188 24.11 -11.30 3.47
C TYR A 188 24.37 -12.47 2.51
N ASN A 189 24.94 -12.21 1.33
CA ASN A 189 25.43 -13.20 0.37
C ASN A 189 24.35 -14.18 -0.13
N PHE A 190 23.08 -13.74 -0.21
CA PHE A 190 22.00 -14.60 -0.69
C PHE A 190 22.06 -14.85 -2.19
N ASN A 191 22.64 -13.93 -2.97
CA ASN A 191 22.86 -14.10 -4.40
C ASN A 191 23.63 -15.39 -4.70
N ASN A 192 24.71 -15.65 -3.96
CA ASN A 192 25.51 -16.87 -4.12
C ASN A 192 24.81 -18.08 -3.49
N ARG A 193 24.16 -17.91 -2.32
CA ARG A 193 23.56 -19.04 -1.60
C ARG A 193 22.31 -19.61 -2.27
N LEU A 194 21.50 -18.74 -2.86
CA LEU A 194 20.27 -19.11 -3.59
C LEU A 194 20.52 -19.29 -5.09
N ASN A 195 21.65 -18.81 -5.63
CA ASN A 195 21.93 -18.75 -7.06
C ASN A 195 20.82 -18.00 -7.84
N ILE A 196 20.29 -16.93 -7.25
CA ILE A 196 19.27 -16.07 -7.86
C ILE A 196 19.88 -14.70 -8.09
N LYS A 197 19.84 -14.23 -9.34
CA LYS A 197 20.16 -12.84 -9.66
C LYS A 197 18.95 -11.97 -9.35
N LEU A 198 18.99 -11.28 -8.21
CA LEU A 198 17.99 -10.28 -7.86
C LEU A 198 18.11 -9.09 -8.81
N LEU A 199 17.02 -8.76 -9.50
CA LEU A 199 16.93 -7.59 -10.37
C LEU A 199 16.99 -6.32 -9.54
N LYS A 200 17.67 -5.30 -10.10
CA LYS A 200 17.74 -3.98 -9.47
C LYS A 200 16.33 -3.41 -9.30
N PRO A 201 16.09 -2.62 -8.23
CA PRO A 201 14.87 -1.87 -8.08
C PRO A 201 14.59 -1.03 -9.33
N LYS A 202 13.33 -0.97 -9.75
CA LYS A 202 12.90 -0.22 -10.93
C LYS A 202 11.58 0.47 -10.65
N GLU A 203 11.36 1.63 -11.24
CA GLU A 203 10.06 2.29 -11.19
C GLU A 203 9.02 1.50 -12.00
N PHE A 204 7.79 1.49 -11.51
CA PHE A 204 6.62 0.95 -12.21
C PHE A 204 5.37 1.71 -11.74
N ASP A 205 4.32 1.64 -12.56
CA ASP A 205 3.06 2.31 -12.24
C ASP A 205 2.35 1.62 -11.06
N LEU A 206 2.32 2.31 -9.92
CA LEU A 206 1.69 1.85 -8.68
C LEU A 206 0.17 1.67 -8.79
N THR A 207 -0.46 2.21 -9.84
CA THR A 207 -1.91 2.09 -10.06
C THR A 207 -2.29 0.80 -10.79
N LEU A 208 -1.31 0.11 -11.39
CA LEU A 208 -1.54 -1.07 -12.22
C LEU A 208 -1.23 -2.38 -11.49
N ASN A 209 -0.82 -2.34 -10.23
CA ASN A 209 -0.46 -3.52 -9.45
C ASN A 209 -0.64 -3.29 -7.94
N PRO A 210 -0.76 -4.36 -7.14
CA PRO A 210 -1.06 -4.25 -5.70
C PRO A 210 0.15 -3.98 -4.81
N TRP A 211 1.28 -3.50 -5.35
CA TRP A 211 2.45 -3.16 -4.53
C TRP A 211 2.11 -2.11 -3.47
N LEU A 212 1.35 -1.06 -3.85
CA LEU A 212 0.98 -0.01 -2.91
C LEU A 212 0.05 -0.55 -1.82
N THR A 213 -0.81 -1.52 -2.12
CA THR A 213 -1.65 -2.20 -1.14
C THR A 213 -0.79 -2.92 -0.09
N GLY A 214 0.18 -3.72 -0.53
CA GLY A 214 1.09 -4.40 0.40
C GLY A 214 1.94 -3.44 1.22
N PHE A 215 2.42 -2.37 0.60
CA PHE A 215 3.21 -1.34 1.31
C PHE A 215 2.36 -0.59 2.35
N ASN A 216 1.10 -0.33 2.03
CA ASN A 216 0.16 0.31 2.93
C ASN A 216 -0.27 -0.60 4.10
N ASP A 217 -0.34 -1.92 3.90
CA ASP A 217 -0.54 -2.88 5.00
C ASP A 217 0.67 -2.91 5.97
N ALA A 218 1.85 -2.44 5.56
CA ALA A 218 3.03 -2.33 6.42
C ALA A 218 3.15 -0.93 7.09
N ASP A 219 3.23 0.13 6.28
CA ASP A 219 3.58 1.50 6.73
C ASP A 219 2.45 2.51 6.52
N GLY A 220 1.24 2.04 6.18
CA GLY A 220 0.07 2.89 5.95
C GLY A 220 -0.65 3.30 7.22
N TYR A 221 -1.07 4.57 7.26
CA TYR A 221 -1.84 5.11 8.38
C TYR A 221 -3.09 5.82 7.89
N PHE A 222 -4.26 5.28 8.25
CA PHE A 222 -5.55 5.92 8.04
C PHE A 222 -6.04 6.50 9.36
N TYR A 223 -6.33 7.79 9.37
CA TYR A 223 -6.91 8.47 10.53
C TYR A 223 -8.14 9.26 10.08
N THR A 224 -9.20 9.12 10.88
CA THR A 224 -10.36 10.00 10.82
C THR A 224 -10.53 10.69 12.16
N GLY A 225 -10.88 11.97 12.14
CA GLY A 225 -11.19 12.68 13.36
C GLY A 225 -11.76 14.05 13.12
N PHE A 226 -12.37 14.59 14.17
CA PHE A 226 -12.96 15.91 14.12
C PHE A 226 -11.89 17.00 14.25
N GLN A 227 -11.93 17.98 13.35
CA GLN A 227 -11.12 19.18 13.40
C GLN A 227 -12.02 20.40 13.53
N LYS A 228 -11.72 21.30 14.46
CA LYS A 228 -12.39 22.61 14.52
C LYS A 228 -11.83 23.49 13.41
N HIS A 229 -12.72 24.06 12.60
CA HIS A 229 -12.36 25.08 11.63
C HIS A 229 -13.30 26.26 11.77
N LYS A 230 -12.77 27.38 12.27
CA LYS A 230 -13.54 28.56 12.68
C LYS A 230 -14.67 28.16 13.65
N ASN A 231 -15.91 28.47 13.31
CA ASN A 231 -17.11 28.21 14.13
C ASN A 231 -17.80 26.86 13.79
N SER A 232 -17.13 25.95 13.06
CA SER A 232 -17.69 24.64 12.69
C SER A 232 -16.73 23.49 13.03
N GLN A 233 -17.28 22.28 13.14
CA GLN A 233 -16.56 21.03 13.37
C GLN A 233 -16.61 20.20 12.09
N TRP A 234 -15.44 19.79 11.61
CA TRP A 234 -15.26 19.13 10.32
C TRP A 234 -14.76 17.72 10.57
N LEU A 235 -15.22 16.75 9.77
CA LEU A 235 -14.68 15.40 9.78
C LEU A 235 -13.52 15.33 8.80
N LYS A 236 -12.29 15.14 9.30
CA LYS A 236 -11.10 15.01 8.47
C LYS A 236 -10.82 13.53 8.22
N PHE A 237 -10.54 13.19 6.96
CA PHE A 237 -10.00 11.90 6.56
C PHE A 237 -8.55 12.09 6.12
N HIS A 238 -7.65 11.26 6.62
CA HIS A 238 -6.22 11.37 6.37
C HIS A 238 -5.65 10.00 6.03
N LEU A 239 -4.92 9.94 4.93
CA LEU A 239 -4.05 8.82 4.60
C LEU A 239 -2.61 9.33 4.60
N GLU A 240 -1.77 8.65 5.37
CA GLU A 240 -0.34 8.92 5.44
C GLU A 240 0.46 7.66 5.09
N LEU A 241 1.50 7.85 4.29
CA LEU A 241 2.55 6.88 4.05
C LEU A 241 3.86 7.51 4.50
N SER A 242 4.57 6.82 5.38
CA SER A 242 5.87 7.27 5.88
C SER A 242 6.98 6.35 5.39
N GLN A 243 8.06 6.91 4.86
CA GLN A 243 9.24 6.17 4.42
C GLN A 243 10.48 6.97 4.80
N LYS A 244 11.53 6.30 5.31
CA LYS A 244 12.78 6.98 5.70
C LYS A 244 13.57 7.50 4.50
N ASP A 245 13.45 6.82 3.37
CA ASP A 245 14.17 7.18 2.17
C ASP A 245 13.24 7.89 1.17
N SER A 246 13.76 8.95 0.53
CA SER A 246 12.98 9.91 -0.24
C SER A 246 12.53 9.43 -1.63
N TYR A 247 12.94 8.25 -2.08
CA TYR A 247 12.77 7.81 -3.48
C TYR A 247 11.33 7.38 -3.84
N ILE A 248 10.48 6.95 -2.90
CA ILE A 248 9.05 6.62 -3.17
C ILE A 248 8.15 7.85 -3.01
N LEU A 249 8.56 8.79 -2.15
CA LEU A 249 7.70 9.83 -1.59
C LEU A 249 8.16 11.23 -2.04
N VAL A 250 8.37 11.43 -3.33
CA VAL A 250 8.74 12.75 -3.87
C VAL A 250 7.49 13.60 -4.06
N ARG A 251 7.35 14.70 -3.30
CA ARG A 251 6.51 15.82 -3.75
C ARG A 251 7.20 16.47 -4.95
N PRO A 252 6.50 16.86 -6.03
CA PRO A 252 6.99 17.96 -6.84
C PRO A 252 7.18 19.15 -5.90
N ALA A 253 8.40 19.72 -5.89
CA ALA A 253 8.65 20.92 -5.12
C ALA A 253 7.60 21.97 -5.51
N PRO A 254 6.99 22.69 -4.55
CA PRO A 254 6.26 23.91 -4.90
C PRO A 254 7.22 24.78 -5.72
N ALA A 255 6.76 25.28 -6.86
CA ALA A 255 7.59 26.00 -7.82
C ALA A 255 8.61 26.91 -7.13
N GLY A 256 9.90 26.63 -7.30
CA GLY A 256 10.99 27.54 -6.95
C GLY A 256 11.85 27.26 -5.72
N ARG A 257 11.89 26.06 -5.11
CA ARG A 257 12.91 25.74 -4.08
C ARG A 257 13.57 24.38 -4.27
N THR A 258 14.91 24.37 -4.25
CA THR A 258 15.76 23.18 -4.31
C THR A 258 15.73 22.38 -2.99
N PRO A 259 15.78 21.04 -3.03
CA PRO A 259 15.72 20.21 -1.83
C PRO A 259 17.12 20.08 -1.19
N LYS A 260 17.32 20.72 -0.04
CA LYS A 260 18.37 20.35 0.92
C LYS A 260 17.71 19.96 2.23
N GLU A 261 17.92 18.70 2.62
CA GLU A 261 17.79 18.17 3.99
C GLU A 261 16.48 18.53 4.73
N MET A 262 15.33 18.14 4.17
CA MET A 262 14.11 17.99 4.97
C MET A 262 13.77 16.52 5.11
N LEU A 263 13.70 16.05 6.36
CA LEU A 263 12.93 14.85 6.74
C LEU A 263 11.50 15.04 6.21
N LEU A 264 11.20 14.40 5.08
CA LEU A 264 9.94 14.54 4.35
C LEU A 264 8.85 13.68 5.01
N LYS A 265 8.06 14.30 5.90
CA LYS A 265 6.73 13.79 6.26
C LYS A 265 5.76 14.12 5.13
N ASN A 266 5.29 13.12 4.40
CA ASN A 266 4.25 13.33 3.40
C ASN A 266 2.86 13.32 4.04
N ILE A 267 2.40 14.52 4.40
CA ILE A 267 1.00 14.79 4.71
C ILE A 267 0.23 14.90 3.39
N LEU A 268 -0.67 13.95 3.13
CA LEU A 268 -1.73 14.09 2.13
C LEU A 268 -3.00 14.54 2.88
N ASN A 269 -3.13 15.86 3.08
CA ASN A 269 -4.33 16.46 3.68
C ASN A 269 -5.48 16.37 2.69
N LEU A 270 -6.37 15.39 2.87
CA LEU A 270 -7.68 15.37 2.23
C LEU A 270 -8.62 16.24 3.08
N VAL A 271 -8.94 17.43 2.58
CA VAL A 271 -10.07 18.23 3.07
C VAL A 271 -11.23 17.91 2.15
N VAL A 272 -12.20 17.16 2.66
CA VAL A 272 -13.44 16.83 1.96
C VAL A 272 -14.53 17.70 2.56
N PHE A 273 -15.27 18.39 1.70
CA PHE A 273 -16.46 19.16 2.05
C PHE A 273 -17.70 18.28 1.99
#